data_AF-A0A3S1RJI6-F1
#
_entry.id   AF-A0A3S1RJI6-F1
#
_cell.length_a   1.000
_cell.length_b   1.000
_cell.length_c   1.000
_cell.angle_alpha   90.00
_cell.angle_beta   90.00
_cell.angle_gamma   90.00
#
_symmetry.space_group_name_H-M   'P 1'
#
loop_
_entity.id
_entity.type
_entity.pdbx_description
1 polymer ?
#
loop_
_entity_poly.entity_id
_entity_poly.type
_entity_poly.pdbx_seq_one_letter_code
_entity_poly.pdbx_strand_id
1 'polypeptide(L)'
;MIVQACINGARPADFHPALPLDPEAMARDAAASIAAGAAELHVHARGADSRESLAPEAMDRTVAALRRACPGTLIGVSTGAWIEKDDLRTLVAISGWRELPDYASVNLSEAAAPEVMEALRGRGVGIEAGLASIGDALR
;
A
#
# COMPACT_ATOMS: atom_id res chain seq x y z
N MET A 1 -7.92 9.03 -18.60
CA MET A 1 -7.30 9.50 -17.34
C MET A 1 -7.74 8.54 -16.26
N ILE A 2 -6.82 7.96 -15.50
CA ILE A 2 -7.12 7.11 -14.35
C ILE A 2 -7.06 8.00 -13.10
N VAL A 3 -8.00 7.81 -12.17
CA VAL A 3 -8.04 8.51 -10.89
C VAL A 3 -7.82 7.48 -9.79
N GLN A 4 -6.69 7.60 -9.08
CA GLN A 4 -6.35 6.79 -7.93
C GLN A 4 -6.73 7.52 -6.64
N ALA A 5 -7.51 6.88 -5.77
CA ALA A 5 -7.84 7.42 -4.46
C ALA A 5 -6.82 6.93 -3.42
N CYS A 6 -5.98 7.84 -2.93
CA CYS A 6 -5.03 7.60 -1.83
C CYS A 6 -5.66 7.98 -0.49
N ILE A 7 -6.26 7.02 0.22
CA ILE A 7 -7.28 7.32 1.25
C ILE A 7 -6.74 7.55 2.67
N ASN A 8 -5.47 7.25 2.97
CA ASN A 8 -4.90 7.51 4.30
C ASN A 8 -3.47 8.06 4.29
N GLY A 9 -2.55 7.44 3.56
CA GLY A 9 -1.15 7.86 3.55
C GLY A 9 -0.40 7.59 4.86
N ALA A 10 0.84 8.09 4.93
CA ALA A 10 1.72 8.05 6.10
C ALA A 10 1.36 9.09 7.17
N ARG A 11 0.08 9.37 7.38
CA ARG A 11 -0.39 10.37 8.36
C ARG A 11 -0.43 9.78 9.77
N PRO A 12 -0.09 10.55 10.82
CA PRO A 12 -0.26 10.10 12.20
C PRO A 12 -1.75 9.99 12.56
N ALA A 13 -2.07 9.21 13.59
CA ALA A 13 -3.46 8.90 13.96
C ALA A 13 -4.28 10.12 14.39
N ASP A 14 -3.62 11.17 14.88
CA ASP A 14 -4.20 12.44 15.30
C ASP A 14 -4.30 13.47 14.17
N PHE A 15 -3.91 13.13 12.95
CA PHE A 15 -3.92 14.06 11.82
C PHE A 15 -5.33 14.55 11.46
N HIS A 16 -6.32 13.66 11.49
CA HIS A 16 -7.72 14.00 11.21
C HIS A 16 -8.66 12.96 11.87
N PRO A 17 -9.78 13.37 12.50
CA PRO A 17 -10.69 12.44 13.18
C PRO A 17 -11.34 11.39 12.26
N ALA A 18 -11.40 11.66 10.96
CA ALA A 18 -11.91 10.73 9.95
C ALA A 18 -10.81 10.01 9.14
N LEU A 19 -9.54 10.07 9.57
CA LEU A 19 -8.48 9.30 8.90
C LEU A 19 -8.76 7.79 9.09
N PRO A 20 -8.85 6.96 8.03
CA PRO A 20 -9.08 5.54 8.21
C PRO A 20 -7.80 4.84 8.70
N LEU A 21 -7.88 4.27 9.89
CA LEU A 21 -6.74 3.69 10.63
C LEU A 21 -6.78 2.17 10.75
N ASP A 22 -7.91 1.55 10.41
CA ASP A 22 -8.13 0.10 10.45
C ASP A 22 -8.72 -0.41 9.11
N PRO A 23 -8.68 -1.72 8.84
CA PRO A 23 -9.19 -2.29 7.60
C PRO A 23 -10.66 -2.01 7.33
N GLU A 24 -11.54 -2.01 8.34
CA GLU A 24 -12.96 -1.72 8.14
C GLU A 24 -13.20 -0.26 7.76
N ALA A 25 -12.47 0.69 8.36
CA ALA A 25 -12.51 2.09 8.02
C ALA A 25 -11.98 2.34 6.61
N MET A 26 -10.85 1.72 6.25
CA MET A 26 -10.30 1.81 4.90
C MET A 26 -11.27 1.23 3.86
N ALA A 27 -11.96 0.13 4.17
CA ALA A 27 -12.97 -0.46 3.29
C ALA A 27 -14.20 0.45 3.07
N ARG A 28 -14.67 1.15 4.10
CA ARG A 28 -15.77 2.12 3.97
C ARG A 28 -15.37 3.30 3.07
N ASP A 29 -14.20 3.88 3.32
CA ASP A 29 -13.72 5.05 2.58
C ASP A 29 -13.33 4.70 1.14
N ALA A 30 -12.81 3.50 0.93
CA ALA A 30 -12.57 2.93 -0.39
C ALA A 30 -13.88 2.83 -1.19
N ALA A 31 -14.92 2.20 -0.63
CA ALA A 31 -16.21 2.06 -1.31
C ALA A 31 -16.83 3.42 -1.65
N ALA A 32 -16.73 4.39 -0.75
CA ALA A 32 -17.18 5.76 -1.00
C ALA A 32 -16.39 6.44 -2.13
N SER A 33 -15.07 6.25 -2.16
CA SER A 33 -14.19 6.82 -3.19
C SER A 33 -14.47 6.23 -4.57
N ILE A 34 -14.69 4.91 -4.66
CA ILE A 34 -15.07 4.24 -5.91
C ILE A 34 -16.45 4.67 -6.38
N ALA A 35 -17.43 4.77 -5.47
CA ALA A 35 -18.75 5.30 -5.80
C ALA A 35 -18.70 6.76 -6.31
N ALA A 36 -17.71 7.54 -5.87
CA ALA A 36 -17.46 8.90 -6.35
C ALA A 36 -16.70 8.97 -7.69
N GLY A 37 -16.25 7.83 -8.24
CA GLY A 37 -15.65 7.74 -9.56
C GLY A 37 -14.13 7.49 -9.60
N ALA A 38 -13.49 7.19 -8.46
CA ALA A 38 -12.12 6.68 -8.49
C ALA A 38 -12.07 5.32 -9.21
N ALA A 39 -11.02 5.09 -9.99
CA ALA A 39 -10.82 3.85 -10.75
C ALA A 39 -10.00 2.81 -9.96
N GLU A 40 -9.15 3.26 -9.05
CA GLU A 40 -8.27 2.41 -8.24
C GLU A 40 -7.97 3.05 -6.88
N LEU A 41 -7.41 2.24 -5.97
CA LEU A 41 -7.15 2.60 -4.58
C LEU A 41 -5.66 2.52 -4.29
N HIS A 42 -5.17 3.41 -3.45
CA HIS A 42 -3.87 3.27 -2.81
C HIS A 42 -4.01 3.44 -1.29
N VAL A 43 -3.45 2.49 -0.55
CA VAL A 43 -3.54 2.47 0.92
C VAL A 43 -2.20 2.22 1.59
N HIS A 44 -2.09 2.71 2.81
CA HIS A 44 -1.05 2.32 3.75
C HIS A 44 -1.70 1.40 4.78
N ALA A 45 -1.37 0.10 4.73
CA ALA A 45 -1.90 -0.87 5.69
C ALA A 45 -1.39 -0.55 7.10
N ARG A 46 -2.21 -0.87 8.11
CA ARG A 46 -1.91 -0.54 9.51
C ARG A 46 -2.05 -1.76 10.40
N GLY A 47 -1.17 -1.84 11.39
CA GLY A 47 -1.20 -2.84 12.46
C GLY A 47 -2.31 -2.57 13.46
N ALA A 48 -2.46 -3.46 14.44
CA ALA A 48 -3.44 -3.30 15.53
C ALA A 48 -3.19 -2.06 16.41
N ASP A 49 -1.97 -1.50 16.36
CA ASP A 49 -1.57 -0.26 17.00
C ASP A 49 -1.85 0.99 16.14
N SER A 50 -2.56 0.83 15.01
CA SER A 50 -2.86 1.87 14.03
C SER A 50 -1.63 2.51 13.37
N ARG A 51 -0.43 1.93 13.52
CA ARG A 51 0.79 2.37 12.83
C ARG A 51 0.87 1.68 11.47
N GLU A 52 1.52 2.31 10.50
CA GLU A 52 1.83 1.66 9.22
C GLU A 52 2.58 0.35 9.47
N SER A 53 2.21 -0.71 8.76
CA SER A 53 2.90 -1.98 8.84
C SER A 53 2.73 -2.80 7.56
N LEU A 54 3.82 -3.43 7.14
CA LEU A 54 3.84 -4.40 6.05
C LEU A 54 3.70 -5.84 6.56
N ALA A 55 3.57 -6.06 7.88
CA ALA A 55 3.42 -7.38 8.46
C ALA A 55 2.27 -8.14 7.78
N PRO A 56 2.42 -9.46 7.50
CA PRO A 56 1.40 -10.24 6.80
C PRO A 56 0.00 -10.11 7.38
N GLU A 57 -0.13 -10.05 8.69
CA GLU A 57 -1.43 -9.89 9.35
C GLU A 57 -2.11 -8.54 9.03
N ALA A 58 -1.35 -7.44 8.98
CA ALA A 58 -1.88 -6.13 8.63
C ALA A 58 -2.25 -6.04 7.15
N MET A 59 -1.35 -6.52 6.29
CA MET A 59 -1.53 -6.53 4.84
C MET A 59 -2.70 -7.41 4.42
N ASP A 60 -2.75 -8.65 4.91
CA ASP A 60 -3.78 -9.63 4.53
C ASP A 60 -5.17 -9.13 4.89
N ARG A 61 -5.34 -8.61 6.11
CA ARG A 61 -6.63 -8.08 6.55
C ARG A 61 -7.05 -6.87 5.74
N THR A 62 -6.12 -5.96 5.46
CA THR A 62 -6.38 -4.74 4.69
C THR A 62 -6.81 -5.08 3.27
N VAL A 63 -6.03 -5.87 2.55
CA VAL A 63 -6.32 -6.26 1.16
C VAL A 63 -7.63 -7.04 1.09
N ALA A 64 -7.86 -8.01 1.98
CA ALA A 64 -9.10 -8.78 1.99
C ALA A 64 -10.34 -7.90 2.27
N ALA A 65 -10.23 -6.92 3.18
CA ALA A 65 -11.33 -6.00 3.47
C ALA A 65 -11.67 -5.13 2.25
N LEU A 66 -10.65 -4.58 1.58
CA LEU A 66 -10.82 -3.77 0.38
C LEU A 66 -11.40 -4.58 -0.77
N ARG A 67 -10.95 -5.82 -1.00
CA ARG A 67 -11.50 -6.71 -2.04
C ARG A 67 -12.97 -7.02 -1.81
N ARG A 68 -13.39 -7.25 -0.56
CA ARG A 68 -14.80 -7.49 -0.22
C ARG A 68 -15.65 -6.25 -0.46
N ALA A 69 -15.15 -5.07 -0.12
CA ALA A 69 -15.90 -3.82 -0.23
C ALA A 69 -15.94 -3.27 -1.66
N CYS A 70 -14.87 -3.49 -2.44
CA CYS A 70 -14.72 -2.98 -3.80
C CYS A 70 -14.34 -4.10 -4.78
N PRO A 71 -15.25 -5.06 -5.09
CA PRO A 71 -14.94 -6.15 -6.00
C PRO A 71 -14.55 -5.64 -7.40
N GLY A 72 -13.44 -6.13 -7.94
CA GLY A 72 -12.94 -5.76 -9.28
C GLY A 72 -12.15 -4.46 -9.35
N THR A 73 -12.03 -3.71 -8.25
CA THR A 73 -11.19 -2.51 -8.16
C THR A 73 -9.73 -2.87 -7.95
N LEU A 74 -8.82 -2.19 -8.65
CA LEU A 74 -7.38 -2.34 -8.44
C LEU A 74 -6.94 -1.75 -7.09
N ILE A 75 -6.09 -2.48 -6.36
CA ILE A 75 -5.60 -2.14 -5.03
C ILE A 75 -4.09 -2.04 -5.04
N GLY A 76 -3.61 -0.81 -4.84
CA GLY A 76 -2.23 -0.45 -4.58
C GLY A 76 -1.93 -0.33 -3.09
N VAL A 77 -0.71 -0.67 -2.69
CA VAL A 77 -0.21 -0.50 -1.32
C VAL A 77 1.13 0.21 -1.29
N SER A 78 1.42 0.93 -0.21
CA SER A 78 2.75 1.49 0.02
C SER A 78 3.74 0.44 0.54
N THR A 79 5.00 0.50 0.10
CA THR A 79 6.13 -0.25 0.69
C THR A 79 7.27 0.68 1.12
N GLY A 80 6.97 1.94 1.44
CA GLY A 80 7.99 2.94 1.77
C GLY A 80 8.93 2.49 2.89
N ALA A 81 10.23 2.77 2.74
CA ALA A 81 11.27 2.27 3.65
C ALA A 81 11.08 2.66 5.13
N TRP A 82 10.31 3.71 5.41
CA TRP A 82 10.02 4.17 6.78
C TRP A 82 9.05 3.27 7.54
N ILE A 83 8.30 2.39 6.87
CA ILE A 83 7.23 1.59 7.49
C ILE A 83 7.84 0.57 8.45
N GLU A 84 8.67 -0.34 7.93
CA GLU A 84 9.36 -1.35 8.75
C GLU A 84 10.71 -0.85 9.30
N LYS A 85 11.25 0.23 8.73
CA LYS A 85 12.54 0.86 9.09
C LYS A 85 13.74 -0.08 8.99
N ASP A 86 13.61 -1.13 8.19
CA ASP A 86 14.62 -2.15 7.96
C ASP A 86 14.29 -2.90 6.67
N ASP A 87 15.25 -2.91 5.73
CA ASP A 87 15.03 -3.47 4.39
C ASP A 87 14.82 -4.99 4.43
N LEU A 88 15.50 -5.71 5.32
CA LEU A 88 15.31 -7.15 5.48
C LEU A 88 13.92 -7.46 6.04
N ARG A 89 13.44 -6.67 7.02
CA ARG A 89 12.08 -6.79 7.54
C ARG A 89 11.05 -6.52 6.46
N THR A 90 11.26 -5.52 5.60
CA THR A 90 10.39 -5.25 4.44
C THR A 90 10.33 -6.47 3.53
N LEU A 91 11.48 -7.06 3.15
CA LEU A 91 11.52 -8.23 2.26
C LEU A 91 10.89 -9.47 2.90
N VAL A 92 11.15 -9.74 4.19
CA VAL A 92 10.53 -10.84 4.93
C VAL A 92 9.01 -10.64 5.00
N ALA A 93 8.56 -9.42 5.30
CA ALA A 93 7.15 -9.08 5.35
C ALA A 93 6.48 -9.33 3.99
N ILE A 94 7.04 -8.78 2.91
CA ILE A 94 6.58 -9.00 1.54
C ILE A 94 6.54 -10.48 1.20
N SER A 95 7.50 -11.31 1.62
CA SER A 95 7.46 -12.75 1.36
C SER A 95 6.28 -13.46 2.04
N GLY A 96 5.78 -12.89 3.15
CA GLY A 96 4.80 -13.52 4.03
C GLY A 96 3.33 -13.18 3.76
N TRP A 97 3.01 -12.17 2.93
CA TRP A 97 1.60 -11.85 2.61
C TRP A 97 0.90 -13.07 2.01
N ARG A 98 -0.40 -13.20 2.16
CA ARG A 98 -1.21 -14.27 1.53
C ARG A 98 -2.26 -13.67 0.62
N GLU A 99 -2.85 -12.56 1.03
CA GLU A 99 -3.72 -11.75 0.18
C GLU A 99 -2.87 -10.71 -0.52
N LEU A 100 -2.81 -10.79 -1.84
CA LEU A 100 -1.93 -9.94 -2.63
C LEU A 100 -2.66 -8.69 -3.13
N PRO A 101 -2.05 -7.50 -3.00
CA PRO A 101 -2.49 -6.32 -3.74
C PRO A 101 -2.20 -6.51 -5.24
N ASP A 102 -2.82 -5.70 -6.10
CA ASP A 102 -2.53 -5.74 -7.54
C ASP A 102 -1.17 -5.13 -7.84
N TYR A 103 -0.79 -4.10 -7.08
CA TYR A 103 0.50 -3.45 -7.19
C TYR A 103 0.96 -2.88 -5.84
N ALA A 104 2.24 -2.57 -5.76
CA ALA A 104 2.81 -1.83 -4.65
C ALA A 104 3.70 -0.69 -5.16
N SER A 105 3.69 0.44 -4.46
CA SER A 105 4.52 1.59 -4.80
C SER A 105 5.93 1.41 -4.25
N VAL A 106 6.94 1.49 -5.12
CA VAL A 106 8.35 1.43 -4.74
C VAL A 106 9.02 2.76 -5.10
N ASN A 107 9.55 3.49 -4.12
CA ASN A 107 10.27 4.73 -4.38
C ASN A 107 11.66 4.39 -4.95
N LEU A 108 11.95 4.80 -6.18
CA LEU A 108 13.22 4.41 -6.83
C LEU A 108 14.45 5.05 -6.21
N SER A 109 14.26 6.08 -5.39
CA SER A 109 15.32 6.72 -4.61
C SER A 109 15.80 5.83 -3.45
N GLU A 110 14.98 4.89 -2.97
CA GLU A 110 15.30 4.03 -1.83
C GLU A 110 16.36 2.98 -2.18
N ALA A 111 17.26 2.69 -1.24
CA ALA A 111 18.41 1.83 -1.48
C ALA A 111 18.00 0.40 -1.86
N ALA A 112 16.98 -0.15 -1.19
CA ALA A 112 16.47 -1.49 -1.43
C ALA A 112 15.41 -1.58 -2.53
N ALA A 113 15.21 -0.53 -3.34
CA ALA A 113 14.19 -0.53 -4.38
C ALA A 113 14.33 -1.72 -5.36
N PRO A 114 15.53 -2.09 -5.87
CA PRO A 114 15.68 -3.25 -6.76
C PRO A 114 15.25 -4.57 -6.10
N GLU A 115 15.65 -4.81 -4.86
CA GLU A 115 15.32 -6.03 -4.11
C GLU A 115 13.83 -6.10 -3.78
N VAL A 116 13.22 -4.97 -3.40
CA VAL A 116 11.77 -4.88 -3.15
C VAL A 116 10.97 -5.16 -4.42
N MET A 117 11.39 -4.59 -5.56
CA MET A 117 10.76 -4.87 -6.85
C MET A 117 10.84 -6.33 -7.23
N GLU A 118 12.00 -6.96 -7.07
CA GLU A 118 12.19 -8.38 -7.38
C GLU A 118 11.33 -9.25 -6.46
N ALA A 119 11.28 -8.93 -5.16
CA ALA A 119 10.41 -9.61 -4.22
C ALA A 119 8.93 -9.50 -4.63
N LEU A 120 8.44 -8.30 -4.97
CA LEU A 120 7.06 -8.09 -5.42
C LEU A 120 6.74 -8.86 -6.72
N ARG A 121 7.62 -8.79 -7.72
CA ARG A 121 7.46 -9.50 -8.99
C ARG A 121 7.48 -11.00 -8.83
N GLY A 122 8.34 -11.53 -7.97
CA GLY A 122 8.38 -12.96 -7.62
C GLY A 122 7.07 -13.48 -7.02
N ARG A 123 6.23 -12.57 -6.52
CA ARG A 123 4.89 -12.86 -5.99
C ARG A 123 3.75 -12.53 -6.97
N GLY A 124 4.06 -12.00 -8.15
CA GLY A 124 3.06 -11.56 -9.12
C GLY A 124 2.39 -10.23 -8.77
N VAL A 125 2.99 -9.42 -7.89
CA VAL A 125 2.51 -8.07 -7.56
C VAL A 125 3.13 -7.07 -8.54
N GLY A 126 2.29 -6.21 -9.14
CA GLY A 126 2.72 -5.13 -10.01
C GLY A 126 3.54 -4.07 -9.27
N ILE A 127 4.26 -3.23 -10.01
CA ILE A 127 5.09 -2.16 -9.45
C ILE A 127 4.55 -0.82 -9.92
N GLU A 128 4.28 0.07 -8.97
CA GLU A 128 4.11 1.50 -9.22
C GLU A 128 5.43 2.20 -8.86
N ALA A 129 6.16 2.70 -9.86
CA ALA A 129 7.45 3.34 -9.64
C ALA A 129 7.27 4.77 -9.10
N GLY A 130 7.66 5.00 -7.85
CA GLY A 130 7.68 6.31 -7.21
C GLY A 130 8.93 7.10 -7.61
N LEU A 131 8.73 8.23 -8.29
CA LEU A 131 9.78 9.16 -8.72
C LEU A 131 9.67 10.46 -7.93
N ALA A 132 10.73 10.84 -7.21
CA ALA A 132 10.78 12.11 -6.47
C ALA A 132 11.75 13.12 -7.09
N SER A 133 12.64 12.65 -7.99
CA SER A 133 13.67 13.45 -8.62
C SER A 133 13.93 13.00 -10.07
N ILE A 134 14.65 13.82 -10.85
CA ILE A 134 15.12 13.45 -12.19
C ILE A 134 16.03 12.21 -12.12
N GLY A 135 16.83 12.08 -11.06
CA GLY A 135 17.72 10.94 -10.87
C GLY A 135 16.97 9.61 -10.83
N ASP A 136 15.76 9.61 -10.28
CA ASP A 136 14.91 8.42 -10.22
C ASP A 136 14.44 7.99 -11.62
N ALA A 137 14.15 8.94 -12.52
CA ALA A 137 13.70 8.66 -13.87
C ALA A 137 14.80 8.11 -14.80
N LEU A 138 16.07 8.20 -14.38
CA LEU A 138 17.24 7.75 -15.14
C LEU A 138 17.81 6.41 -14.65
N ARG A 139 17.18 5.79 -13.65
CA ARG A 139 17.58 4.51 -13.07
C ARG A 139 17.08 3.31 -13.88
#